data_AF-A0A443Q8C3-F1
#
_entry.id   AF-A0A443Q8C3-F1
#
_cell.length_a   1.000
_cell.length_b   1.000
_cell.length_c   1.000
_cell.angle_alpha   90.00
_cell.angle_beta   90.00
_cell.angle_gamma   90.00
#
_symmetry.space_group_name_H-M   'P 1'
#
loop_
_entity.id
_entity.type
_entity.pdbx_description
1 polymer ?
#
loop_
_entity_poly.entity_id
_entity_poly.type
_entity_poly.pdbx_seq_one_letter_code
_entity_poly.pdbx_strand_id
1 'polypeptide(L)' 'RWEKDPDKCRPDEIFVTCGSACADTCENLHIKERTCTRECIIGCQCRGDLVRNAAGGCVKGNQC' A
#
# COMPACT_ATOMS: atom_id res chain seq x y z
N ARG A 1 -10.40 12.11 15.28
CA ARG A 1 -8.96 11.81 15.11
C ARG A 1 -8.84 10.28 14.97
N TRP A 2 -8.84 9.78 13.74
CA TRP A 2 -9.03 8.36 13.36
C TRP A 2 -7.75 7.50 13.47
N GLU A 3 -6.83 7.84 14.37
CA GLU A 3 -5.41 7.49 14.18
C GLU A 3 -5.00 6.05 14.55
N LYS A 4 -5.89 5.19 15.09
CA LYS A 4 -5.44 3.93 15.70
C LYS A 4 -6.47 2.79 15.67
N ASP A 5 -7.29 2.69 14.63
CA ASP A 5 -8.20 1.54 14.49
C ASP A 5 -7.70 0.59 13.38
N PRO A 6 -7.13 -0.58 13.70
CA PRO A 6 -6.84 -1.61 12.70
C PRO A 6 -8.11 -2.10 11.99
N ASP A 7 -9.28 -1.93 12.61
CA ASP A 7 -10.60 -2.24 12.06
C ASP A 7 -11.10 -1.25 10.98
N LYS A 8 -10.29 -0.26 10.59
CA LYS A 8 -10.65 0.74 9.56
C LYS A 8 -9.89 0.61 8.25
N CYS A 9 -8.97 -0.35 8.15
CA CYS A 9 -8.34 -0.64 6.87
C CYS A 9 -9.38 -1.22 5.90
N ARG A 10 -9.21 -0.92 4.61
CA ARG A 10 -10.10 -1.48 3.58
C ARG A 10 -9.88 -2.99 3.47
N PRO A 11 -10.77 -3.74 2.81
CA PRO A 11 -10.47 -5.11 2.44
C PRO A 11 -9.10 -5.23 1.77
N ASP A 12 -8.37 -6.28 2.11
CA ASP A 12 -7.02 -6.56 1.61
C ASP A 12 -5.92 -5.57 2.05
N GLU A 13 -6.21 -4.72 3.03
CA GLU A 13 -5.21 -3.88 3.70
C GLU A 13 -4.94 -4.38 5.13
N ILE A 14 -3.72 -4.12 5.61
CA ILE A 14 -3.31 -4.33 7.00
C ILE A 14 -2.79 -3.02 7.59
N PHE A 15 -3.12 -2.77 8.85
CA PHE A 15 -2.54 -1.64 9.57
C PHE A 15 -1.09 -1.98 9.93
N VAL A 16 -0.15 -1.16 9.46
CA VAL A 16 1.28 -1.30 9.74
C VAL A 16 1.81 -0.08 10.47
N THR A 17 2.70 -0.31 11.44
CA THR A 17 3.42 0.77 12.14
C THR A 17 4.72 1.16 11.43
N CYS A 18 5.14 0.38 10.44
CA CYS A 18 6.24 0.73 9.55
C CYS A 18 5.98 0.11 8.17
N GLY A 19 5.28 0.87 7.32
CA GLY A 19 5.06 0.55 5.91
C GLY A 19 6.05 1.27 5.00
N SER A 20 6.12 0.81 3.74
CA SER A 20 6.98 1.46 2.72
C SER A 20 6.43 2.83 2.33
N ALA A 21 7.29 3.85 2.27
CA ALA A 21 6.98 5.16 1.69
C ALA A 21 6.80 5.16 0.16
N CYS A 22 7.06 4.01 -0.45
CA CYS A 22 7.20 3.85 -1.88
C CYS A 22 6.41 2.64 -2.37
N ALA A 23 5.25 2.39 -1.76
CA ALA A 23 4.40 1.24 -2.08
C ALA A 23 4.12 1.14 -3.59
N ASP A 24 4.09 -0.10 -4.10
CA ASP A 24 3.69 -0.37 -5.47
C ASP A 24 2.19 -0.08 -5.66
N THR A 25 1.88 0.47 -6.83
CA THR A 25 0.53 0.81 -7.29
C THR A 25 0.42 0.38 -8.75
N CYS A 26 -0.81 0.22 -9.25
CA CYS A 26 -1.00 -0.07 -10.68
C CYS A 26 -0.35 0.97 -11.60
N GLU A 27 -0.24 2.22 -11.14
CA GLU A 27 0.34 3.32 -11.91
C GLU A 27 1.86 3.28 -11.97
N ASN A 28 2.54 2.63 -11.00
CA ASN A 28 4.01 2.64 -10.91
C ASN A 28 4.66 1.26 -11.09
N LEU A 29 3.88 0.19 -11.26
CA LEU A 29 4.38 -1.19 -11.46
C LEU A 29 5.33 -1.35 -12.65
N HIS A 30 5.22 -0.48 -13.67
CA HIS A 30 6.10 -0.49 -14.84
C HIS A 30 7.47 0.16 -14.58
N ILE A 31 7.63 0.86 -13.45
CA ILE A 31 8.85 1.59 -13.08
C ILE A 31 9.72 0.67 -12.22
N LYS A 32 10.73 0.07 -12.85
CA LYS A 32 11.61 -0.93 -12.20
C LYS A 32 12.57 -0.33 -11.18
N GLU A 33 13.03 0.88 -11.43
CA GLU A 33 14.05 1.57 -10.63
C GLU A 33 13.40 2.75 -9.92
N ARG A 34 13.02 2.56 -8.66
CA ARG A 34 12.47 3.63 -7.81
C ARG A 34 13.39 3.84 -6.62
N THR A 35 13.88 5.07 -6.47
CA THR A 35 14.59 5.45 -5.26
C THR A 35 13.55 5.72 -4.18
N CYS A 36 13.56 4.87 -3.15
CA CYS A 36 12.64 4.96 -2.04
C CYS A 36 13.42 5.35 -0.78
N THR A 37 12.87 6.29 -0.03
CA THR A 37 13.35 6.66 1.30
C THR A 37 13.09 5.54 2.30
N ARG A 38 13.86 5.53 3.40
CA ARG A 38 13.75 4.50 4.46
C ARG A 38 12.81 4.91 5.59
N GLU A 39 11.99 5.94 5.42
CA GLU A 39 11.01 6.30 6.43
C GLU A 39 9.89 5.25 6.54
N CYS A 40 9.38 5.10 7.76
CA CYS A 40 8.23 4.26 8.06
C CYS A 40 6.94 5.04 7.87
N ILE A 41 6.07 4.60 6.96
CA ILE A 41 4.70 5.14 6.86
C ILE A 41 3.77 4.32 7.75
N ILE A 42 3.21 4.97 8.77
CA ILE A 42 2.19 4.37 9.64
C ILE A 42 0.83 4.49 8.95
N GLY A 43 0.10 3.39 8.80
CA GLY A 43 -1.23 3.39 8.22
C GLY A 43 -1.63 2.06 7.60
N CYS A 44 -2.73 2.08 6.84
CA CYS A 44 -3.20 0.91 6.12
C CYS A 44 -2.45 0.74 4.79
N GLN A 45 -1.83 -0.42 4.60
CA GLN A 45 -1.13 -0.79 3.36
C GLN A 45 -1.66 -2.12 2.84
N CYS A 46 -1.58 -2.32 1.52
CA CYS A 46 -2.00 -3.57 0.89
C CYS A 46 -1.21 -4.75 1.48
N ARG A 47 -1.91 -5.85 1.77
CA ARG A 47 -1.29 -7.06 2.34
C ARG A 47 -0.55 -7.86 1.28
N GLY A 48 0.58 -8.46 1.65
CA GLY A 48 1.37 -9.30 0.75
C GLY A 48 1.84 -8.54 -0.49
N ASP A 49 1.69 -9.16 -1.66
CA ASP A 49 2.16 -8.62 -2.95
C ASP A 49 1.05 -7.84 -3.71
N LEU A 50 -0.01 -7.42 -3.01
CA LEU A 50 -1.07 -6.65 -3.61
C LEU A 50 -0.66 -5.19 -3.78
N VAL A 51 -1.15 -4.56 -4.83
CA VAL A 51 -0.89 -3.16 -5.17
C VAL A 51 -2.18 -2.36 -5.17
N ARG A 52 -2.09 -1.07 -4.86
CA ARG A 52 -3.26 -0.19 -4.85
C ARG A 52 -3.60 0.23 -6.29
N ASN A 53 -4.86 0.04 -6.69
CA ASN A 53 -5.39 0.52 -7.97
C ASN A 53 -5.96 1.95 -7.86
N ALA A 54 -6.38 2.53 -8.99
CA ALA A 54 -6.95 3.89 -9.04
C ALA A 54 -8.27 4.05 -8.26
N ALA A 55 -9.02 2.95 -8.04
CA ALA A 55 -10.20 2.94 -7.18
C ALA A 55 -9.84 2.89 -5.68
N GLY A 56 -8.55 2.74 -5.37
CA GLY A 56 -8.01 2.63 -4.02
C GLY A 56 -8.20 1.27 -3.36
N GLY A 57 -8.51 0.22 -4.12
CA GLY A 57 -8.53 -1.17 -3.65
C GLY A 57 -7.19 -1.87 -3.90
N CYS A 58 -6.90 -2.91 -3.11
CA CYS A 58 -5.70 -3.73 -3.27
C CYS A 58 -5.99 -4.92 -4.19
N VAL A 59 -5.23 -5.03 -5.28
CA VAL A 59 -5.39 -6.06 -6.31
C VAL A 59 -4.06 -6.69 -6.65
N LYS A 60 -4.06 -7.84 -7.33
CA LYS A 60 -2.80 -8.41 -7.84
C LYS A 60 -2.26 -7.53 -8.97
N GLY A 61 -0.94 -7.48 -9.12
CA GLY A 61 -0.33 -6.67 -10.18
C GLY A 61 -0.76 -7.03 -11.61
N ASN A 62 -1.22 -8.28 -11.85
CA ASN A 62 -1.79 -8.71 -13.12
C ASN A 62 -3.29 -8.42 -13.28
N GLN A 63 -3.91 -7.77 -12.29
CA GLN A 63 -5.29 -7.28 -12.28
C GLN A 63 -5.34 -5.75 -12.32
N CYS A 64 -4.17 -5.12 -12.37
CA CYS A 64 -4.00 -3.87 -13.09
C CYS A 64 -4.17 -4.17 -14.60
#